data_AF-A0A9E1Q142-F1
#
_entry.id   AF-A0A9E1Q142-F1
#
_cell.length_a   1.000
_cell.length_b   1.000
_cell.length_c   1.000
_cell.angle_alpha   90.00
_cell.angle_beta   90.00
_cell.angle_gamma   90.00
#
_symmetry.space_group_name_H-M   'P 1'
#
loop_
_entity.id
_entity.type
_entity.pdbx_description
1 polymer ?
#
loop_
_entity_poly.entity_id
_entity_poly.type
_entity_poly.pdbx_seq_one_letter_code
_entity_poly.pdbx_strand_id
1 'polypeptide(L)'
;AFDPAVIQARGVGDILRQQAQSLRESADWAAAQARSVGDVLQRQSQDLRAASDHASLQVRDIRDAMQTHTAELEGAAKNATESAAQIRESLRDDSKALGDLAKFLNGQLQRIESTIRDQASQLQTASDAAETRTEQISRTLSQQADQLVAVSEQVIKRIMEAGRSFHSQSGQLNESVQTALRLVGEVGDRFNQQSERLTTVSMQAAMQVDDNSEGLRTQSEVLSAAAQEATSSLQLIGDAFAQQSTGLTGAADQVAARLEGLTETFRTQAAAVSLSGDLANRQIHTATDDLNKQSAALTEAANNARTTFDGIVDKVRTGQTTLVEALDAAVAKVDVVGETFDQQAVRLTQASIEASEQAGKLSEQELVLRRDLFLKTARFILEDLNSTSIDLTRILHNDVPEADWKRYVKGDRGVFARSLLKGRQAALAAKFTDKLKVDEDMRYYVMRYVDQFDKLLNEARDSDPENLLHSTFMTADVGKLYILLTRALGRDE
;
A
#
# COMPACT_ATOMS: atom_id res chain seq x y z
N ALA A 1 63.76 -75.22 -145.95
CA ALA A 1 63.89 -74.12 -144.99
C ALA A 1 62.53 -73.86 -144.35
N PHE A 2 62.25 -74.50 -143.21
CA PHE A 2 61.26 -74.00 -142.25
C PHE A 2 61.92 -72.74 -141.60
N ASP A 3 61.31 -71.62 -141.23
CA ASP A 3 60.05 -71.46 -140.49
C ASP A 3 59.75 -69.94 -140.21
N PRO A 4 58.68 -69.32 -140.75
CA PRO A 4 58.14 -68.05 -140.24
C PRO A 4 56.89 -68.23 -139.35
N ALA A 5 56.20 -69.37 -139.47
CA ALA A 5 54.94 -69.64 -138.78
C ALA A 5 55.14 -69.99 -137.29
N VAL A 6 56.25 -70.66 -136.93
CA VAL A 6 56.57 -70.98 -135.53
C VAL A 6 57.00 -69.76 -134.72
N ILE A 7 57.59 -68.73 -135.34
CA ILE A 7 57.94 -67.48 -134.64
C ILE A 7 56.68 -66.65 -134.32
N GLN A 8 55.73 -66.57 -135.25
CA GLN A 8 54.48 -65.84 -135.03
C GLN A 8 53.57 -66.56 -134.01
N ALA A 9 53.54 -67.90 -134.01
CA ALA A 9 52.83 -68.68 -133.00
C ALA A 9 53.47 -68.57 -131.59
N ARG A 10 54.81 -68.47 -131.50
CA ARG A 10 55.49 -68.20 -130.22
C ARG A 10 55.23 -66.80 -129.70
N GLY A 11 55.24 -65.77 -130.55
CA GLY A 11 54.90 -64.40 -130.16
C GLY A 11 53.47 -64.23 -129.66
N VAL A 12 52.50 -64.89 -130.31
CA VAL A 12 51.11 -64.93 -129.83
C VAL A 12 51.01 -65.72 -128.51
N GLY A 13 51.76 -66.80 -128.34
CA GLY A 13 51.83 -67.57 -127.10
C GLY A 13 52.41 -66.80 -125.91
N ASP A 14 53.43 -65.97 -126.14
CA ASP A 14 54.05 -65.14 -125.10
C ASP A 14 53.17 -63.93 -124.75
N ILE A 15 52.50 -63.30 -125.72
CA ILE A 15 51.49 -62.25 -125.47
C ILE A 15 50.30 -62.81 -124.68
N LEU A 16 49.81 -64.00 -125.04
CA LEU A 16 48.74 -64.67 -124.29
C LEU A 16 49.19 -65.08 -122.88
N ARG A 17 50.45 -65.49 -122.68
CA ARG A 17 51.02 -65.72 -121.34
C ARG A 17 51.11 -64.44 -120.53
N GLN A 18 51.57 -63.36 -121.13
CA GLN A 18 51.71 -62.07 -120.47
C GLN A 18 50.34 -61.46 -120.12
N GLN A 19 49.34 -61.60 -121.01
CA GLN A 19 47.96 -61.24 -120.72
C GLN A 19 47.33 -62.14 -119.64
N ALA A 20 47.56 -63.45 -119.68
CA ALA A 20 47.07 -64.36 -118.65
C ALA A 20 47.70 -64.08 -117.28
N GLN A 21 48.99 -63.69 -117.25
CA GLN A 21 49.68 -63.31 -116.03
C GLN A 21 49.21 -61.94 -115.51
N SER A 22 49.04 -60.95 -116.37
CA SER A 22 48.47 -59.64 -116.00
C SER A 22 47.02 -59.75 -115.52
N LEU A 23 46.21 -60.62 -116.14
CA LEU A 23 44.86 -60.95 -115.67
C LEU A 23 44.89 -61.65 -114.30
N ARG A 24 45.85 -62.56 -114.09
CA ARG A 24 46.03 -63.23 -112.79
C ARG A 24 46.45 -62.26 -111.69
N GLU A 25 47.40 -61.37 -111.97
CA GLU A 25 47.82 -60.32 -111.04
C GLU A 25 46.68 -59.33 -110.74
N SER A 26 45.90 -58.94 -111.76
CA SER A 26 44.71 -58.09 -111.58
C SER A 26 43.62 -58.79 -110.78
N ALA A 27 43.43 -60.10 -110.98
CA ALA A 27 42.48 -60.91 -110.21
C ALA A 27 42.94 -61.10 -108.76
N ASP A 28 44.22 -61.36 -108.53
CA ASP A 28 44.81 -61.46 -107.20
C ASP A 28 44.76 -60.10 -106.46
N TRP A 29 44.99 -59.00 -107.16
CA TRP A 29 44.83 -57.64 -106.62
C TRP A 29 43.37 -57.33 -106.29
N ALA A 30 42.43 -57.64 -107.17
CA ALA A 30 41.00 -57.47 -106.91
C ALA A 30 40.53 -58.34 -105.74
N ALA A 31 41.03 -59.58 -105.62
CA ALA A 31 40.75 -60.46 -104.49
C ALA A 31 41.34 -59.93 -103.18
N ALA A 32 42.56 -59.39 -103.21
CA ALA A 32 43.19 -58.76 -102.04
C ALA A 32 42.44 -57.48 -101.62
N GLN A 33 42.03 -56.65 -102.58
CA GLN A 33 41.23 -55.44 -102.32
C GLN A 33 39.85 -55.80 -101.77
N ALA A 34 39.18 -56.82 -102.31
CA ALA A 34 37.90 -57.31 -101.79
C ALA A 34 38.03 -57.84 -100.35
N ARG A 35 39.12 -58.55 -100.02
CA ARG A 35 39.41 -58.98 -98.64
C ARG A 35 39.68 -57.80 -97.71
N SER A 36 40.49 -56.82 -98.14
CA SER A 36 40.77 -55.61 -97.36
C SER A 36 39.49 -54.81 -97.07
N VAL A 37 38.64 -54.62 -98.09
CA VAL A 37 37.32 -53.98 -97.93
C VAL A 37 36.42 -54.82 -97.01
N GLY A 38 36.44 -56.15 -97.13
CA GLY A 38 35.72 -57.06 -96.24
C GLY A 38 36.16 -56.91 -94.78
N ASP A 39 37.47 -56.87 -94.52
CA ASP A 39 38.04 -56.71 -93.18
C ASP A 39 37.70 -55.32 -92.59
N VAL A 40 37.74 -54.26 -93.40
CA VAL A 40 37.36 -52.90 -92.96
C VAL A 40 35.88 -52.82 -92.64
N LEU A 41 35.01 -53.36 -93.49
CA LEU A 41 33.57 -53.41 -93.25
C LEU A 41 33.24 -54.26 -92.01
N GLN A 42 33.97 -55.34 -91.79
CA GLN A 42 33.79 -56.19 -90.62
C GLN A 42 34.22 -55.48 -89.33
N ARG A 43 35.34 -54.74 -89.34
CA ARG A 43 35.74 -53.89 -88.21
C ARG A 43 34.73 -52.77 -87.97
N GLN A 44 34.31 -52.04 -89.00
CA GLN A 44 33.28 -51.00 -88.86
C GLN A 44 31.96 -51.56 -88.31
N SER A 45 31.55 -52.76 -88.73
CA SER A 45 30.36 -53.41 -88.19
C SER A 45 30.52 -53.78 -86.71
N GLN A 46 31.71 -54.21 -86.29
CA GLN A 46 32.02 -54.49 -84.89
C GLN A 46 32.05 -53.21 -84.04
N ASP A 47 32.68 -52.14 -84.52
CA ASP A 47 32.74 -50.85 -83.83
C ASP A 47 31.34 -50.22 -83.71
N LEU A 48 30.51 -50.31 -84.75
CA LEU A 48 29.12 -49.85 -84.72
C LEU A 48 28.27 -50.66 -83.72
N ARG A 49 28.48 -51.98 -83.62
CA ARG A 49 27.82 -52.81 -82.61
C ARG A 49 28.24 -52.39 -81.20
N ALA A 50 29.54 -52.23 -80.95
CA ALA A 50 30.04 -51.78 -79.66
C ALA A 50 29.50 -50.39 -79.27
N ALA A 51 29.48 -49.45 -80.22
CA ALA A 51 28.90 -48.12 -80.01
C ALA A 51 27.39 -48.18 -79.75
N SER A 52 26.66 -49.05 -80.45
CA SER A 52 25.21 -49.25 -80.26
C SER A 52 24.88 -49.90 -78.92
N ASP A 53 25.69 -50.88 -78.50
CA ASP A 53 25.57 -51.52 -77.18
C ASP A 53 25.86 -50.51 -76.07
N HIS A 54 26.91 -49.69 -76.22
CA HIS A 54 27.24 -48.62 -75.27
C HIS A 54 26.14 -47.56 -75.19
N ALA A 55 25.62 -47.09 -76.32
CA ALA A 55 24.50 -46.16 -76.36
C ALA A 55 23.24 -46.75 -75.71
N SER A 56 22.99 -48.05 -75.90
CA SER A 56 21.86 -48.75 -75.28
C SER A 56 22.01 -48.86 -73.76
N LEU A 57 23.23 -49.07 -73.26
CA LEU A 57 23.52 -49.05 -71.82
C LEU A 57 23.31 -47.65 -71.23
N GLN A 58 23.87 -46.60 -71.86
CA GLN A 58 23.67 -45.22 -71.40
C GLN A 58 22.20 -44.82 -71.36
N VAL A 59 21.40 -45.21 -72.36
CA VAL A 59 19.95 -44.94 -72.37
C VAL A 59 19.23 -45.67 -71.22
N ARG A 60 19.67 -46.87 -70.83
CA ARG A 60 19.12 -47.57 -69.66
C ARG A 60 19.52 -46.88 -68.36
N ASP A 61 20.80 -46.53 -68.18
CA ASP A 61 21.27 -45.84 -66.98
C ASP A 61 20.55 -44.50 -66.78
N ILE A 62 20.35 -43.74 -67.87
CA ILE A 62 19.57 -42.49 -67.84
C ILE A 62 18.11 -42.77 -67.45
N ARG A 63 17.50 -43.83 -67.99
CA ARG A 63 16.12 -44.20 -67.64
C ARG A 63 16.00 -44.56 -66.16
N ASP A 64 16.92 -45.36 -65.64
CA ASP A 64 16.90 -45.82 -64.26
C ASP A 64 17.16 -44.64 -63.30
N ALA A 65 18.08 -43.73 -63.65
CA ALA A 65 18.30 -42.48 -62.92
C ALA A 65 17.07 -41.57 -62.94
N MET A 66 16.42 -41.40 -64.09
CA MET A 66 15.18 -40.62 -64.21
C MET A 66 14.04 -41.23 -63.40
N GLN A 67 13.89 -42.55 -63.39
CA GLN A 67 12.89 -43.24 -62.56
C GLN A 67 13.16 -43.03 -61.06
N THR A 68 14.42 -43.14 -60.65
CA THR A 68 14.83 -42.92 -59.26
C THR A 68 14.55 -41.49 -58.83
N HIS A 69 14.98 -40.50 -59.61
CA HIS A 69 14.74 -39.09 -59.29
C HIS A 69 13.25 -38.71 -59.32
N THR A 70 12.46 -39.31 -60.21
CA THR A 70 11.00 -39.09 -60.21
C THR A 70 10.37 -39.62 -58.91
N ALA A 71 10.79 -40.80 -58.44
CA ALA A 71 10.32 -41.37 -57.18
C ALA A 71 10.77 -40.55 -55.96
N GLU A 72 12.01 -40.05 -55.96
CA GLU A 72 12.52 -39.14 -54.91
C GLU A 72 11.75 -37.82 -54.87
N LEU A 73 11.46 -37.23 -56.04
CA LEU A 73 10.66 -36.01 -56.16
C LEU A 73 9.22 -36.23 -55.70
N GLU A 74 8.60 -37.36 -56.04
CA GLU A 74 7.26 -37.71 -55.57
C GLU A 74 7.22 -37.87 -54.05
N GLY A 75 8.24 -38.52 -53.46
CA GLY A 75 8.41 -38.64 -52.02
C GLY A 75 8.60 -37.28 -51.33
N ALA A 76 9.46 -36.42 -51.89
CA ALA A 76 9.69 -35.07 -51.37
C ALA A 76 8.42 -34.20 -51.45
N ALA A 77 7.67 -34.27 -52.56
CA ALA A 77 6.42 -33.55 -52.75
C ALA A 77 5.34 -34.01 -51.75
N LYS A 78 5.25 -35.32 -51.49
CA LYS A 78 4.35 -35.88 -50.49
C LYS A 78 4.71 -35.39 -49.08
N ASN A 79 5.98 -35.48 -48.70
CA ASN A 79 6.46 -35.00 -47.39
C ASN A 79 6.23 -33.49 -47.19
N ALA A 80 6.44 -32.69 -48.24
CA ALA A 80 6.17 -31.27 -48.22
C ALA A 80 4.67 -30.97 -48.03
N THR A 81 3.81 -31.75 -48.69
CA THR A 81 2.35 -31.62 -48.55
C THR A 81 1.87 -31.99 -47.15
N GLU A 82 2.41 -33.06 -46.57
CA GLU A 82 2.12 -33.50 -45.20
C GLU A 82 2.60 -32.46 -44.18
N SER A 83 3.82 -31.94 -44.33
CA SER A 83 4.36 -30.88 -43.47
C SER A 83 3.53 -29.59 -43.56
N ALA A 84 3.10 -29.21 -44.77
CA ALA A 84 2.24 -28.05 -44.98
C ALA A 84 0.83 -28.24 -44.42
N ALA A 85 0.34 -29.48 -44.32
CA ALA A 85 -0.92 -29.79 -43.63
C ALA A 85 -0.77 -29.64 -42.11
N GLN A 86 0.30 -30.20 -41.53
CA GLN A 86 0.60 -30.08 -40.09
C GLN A 86 0.80 -28.63 -39.66
N ILE A 87 1.55 -27.83 -40.44
CA ILE A 87 1.72 -26.40 -40.16
C ILE A 87 0.37 -25.67 -40.18
N ARG A 88 -0.49 -25.96 -41.17
CA ARG A 88 -1.83 -25.34 -41.24
C ARG A 88 -2.71 -25.71 -40.05
N GLU A 89 -2.61 -26.95 -39.56
CA GLU A 89 -3.35 -27.40 -38.39
C GLU A 89 -2.84 -26.72 -37.12
N SER A 90 -1.52 -26.68 -36.91
CA SER A 90 -0.90 -25.93 -35.79
C SER A 90 -1.29 -24.45 -35.80
N LEU A 91 -1.20 -23.78 -36.95
CA LEU A 91 -1.59 -22.36 -37.07
C LEU A 91 -3.08 -22.14 -36.77
N ARG A 92 -3.93 -23.11 -37.10
CA ARG A 92 -5.37 -23.04 -36.79
C ARG A 92 -5.61 -23.17 -35.29
N ASP A 93 -4.91 -24.08 -34.63
CA ASP A 93 -5.01 -24.26 -33.17
C ASP A 93 -4.45 -23.04 -32.42
N ASP A 94 -3.31 -22.51 -32.85
CA ASP A 94 -2.72 -21.29 -32.29
C ASP A 94 -3.67 -20.09 -32.47
N SER A 95 -4.28 -19.93 -33.64
CA SER A 95 -5.26 -18.87 -33.89
C SER A 95 -6.48 -18.99 -32.97
N LYS A 96 -6.95 -20.21 -32.71
CA LYS A 96 -8.05 -20.47 -31.77
C LYS A 96 -7.64 -20.14 -30.33
N ALA A 97 -6.45 -20.57 -29.91
CA ALA A 97 -5.92 -20.29 -28.58
C ALA A 97 -5.74 -18.78 -28.34
N LEU A 98 -5.22 -18.04 -29.33
CA LEU A 98 -5.12 -16.58 -29.29
C LEU A 98 -6.49 -15.90 -29.23
N GLY A 99 -7.47 -16.42 -29.97
CA GLY A 99 -8.85 -15.93 -29.93
C GLY A 99 -9.51 -16.12 -28.56
N ASP A 100 -9.28 -17.26 -27.91
CA ASP A 100 -9.81 -17.54 -26.57
C ASP A 100 -9.10 -16.73 -25.49
N LEU A 101 -7.77 -16.53 -25.62
CA LEU A 101 -7.01 -15.62 -24.75
C LEU A 101 -7.53 -14.18 -24.86
N ALA A 102 -7.79 -13.69 -26.07
CA ALA A 102 -8.32 -12.35 -26.29
C ALA A 102 -9.71 -12.17 -25.63
N LYS A 103 -10.60 -13.17 -25.74
CA LYS A 103 -11.91 -13.15 -25.04
C LYS A 103 -11.74 -13.15 -23.53
N PHE A 104 -10.83 -13.96 -23.00
CA PHE A 104 -10.54 -14.00 -21.57
C PHE A 104 -10.03 -12.65 -21.07
N LEU A 105 -9.05 -12.06 -21.75
CA LEU A 105 -8.49 -10.74 -21.41
C LEU A 105 -9.55 -9.65 -21.47
N ASN A 106 -10.41 -9.65 -22.49
CA ASN A 106 -11.52 -8.69 -22.57
C ASN A 106 -12.51 -8.86 -21.41
N GLY A 107 -12.81 -10.10 -21.01
CA GLY A 107 -13.63 -10.37 -19.84
C GLY A 107 -13.00 -9.91 -18.52
N GLN A 108 -11.68 -10.08 -18.36
CA GLN A 108 -10.95 -9.55 -17.20
C GLN A 108 -10.96 -8.02 -17.17
N LEU A 109 -10.72 -7.36 -18.32
CA LEU A 109 -10.77 -5.90 -18.43
C LEU A 109 -12.15 -5.34 -18.04
N GLN A 110 -13.24 -5.95 -18.50
CA GLN A 110 -14.59 -5.54 -18.14
C GLN A 110 -14.88 -5.69 -16.63
N ARG A 111 -14.37 -6.76 -16.00
CA ARG A 111 -14.51 -6.95 -14.54
C ARG A 111 -13.70 -5.93 -13.75
N ILE A 112 -12.48 -5.65 -14.18
CA ILE A 112 -11.63 -4.62 -13.57
C ILE A 112 -12.32 -3.26 -13.70
N GLU A 113 -12.83 -2.91 -14.89
CA GLU A 113 -13.54 -1.65 -15.11
C GLU A 113 -14.78 -1.52 -14.22
N SER A 114 -15.58 -2.59 -14.09
CA SER A 114 -16.73 -2.61 -13.18
C SER A 114 -16.31 -2.42 -11.72
N THR A 115 -15.26 -3.14 -11.29
CA THR A 115 -14.79 -3.08 -9.89
C THR A 115 -14.23 -1.71 -9.55
N ILE A 116 -13.47 -1.09 -10.47
CA ILE A 116 -12.96 0.28 -10.30
C ILE A 116 -14.12 1.27 -10.22
N ARG A 117 -15.16 1.12 -11.06
CA ARG A 117 -16.34 1.98 -11.03
C ARG A 117 -17.11 1.85 -9.71
N ASP A 118 -17.29 0.63 -9.23
CA ASP A 118 -17.98 0.35 -7.96
C ASP A 118 -17.18 0.91 -6.77
N GLN A 119 -15.85 0.73 -6.75
CA GLN A 119 -14.98 1.30 -5.73
C GLN A 119 -14.99 2.84 -5.75
N ALA A 120 -14.95 3.46 -6.93
CA ALA A 120 -15.05 4.91 -7.07
C ALA A 120 -16.38 5.43 -6.52
N SER A 121 -17.50 4.75 -6.81
CA SER A 121 -18.81 5.11 -6.26
C SER A 121 -18.86 4.97 -4.75
N GLN A 122 -18.30 3.89 -4.18
CA GLN A 122 -18.24 3.68 -2.74
C GLN A 122 -17.39 4.75 -2.05
N LEU A 123 -16.24 5.10 -2.63
CA LEU A 123 -15.38 6.18 -2.11
C LEU A 123 -16.10 7.53 -2.14
N GLN A 124 -16.84 7.84 -3.21
CA GLN A 124 -17.61 9.08 -3.28
C GLN A 124 -18.68 9.12 -2.18
N THR A 125 -19.46 8.05 -2.02
CA THR A 125 -20.50 7.98 -0.96
C THR A 125 -19.89 8.09 0.44
N ALA A 126 -18.74 7.45 0.69
CA ALA A 126 -18.04 7.56 1.95
C ALA A 126 -17.51 8.99 2.19
N SER A 127 -17.03 9.66 1.15
CA SER A 127 -16.59 11.06 1.20
C SER A 127 -17.74 12.00 1.54
N ASP A 128 -18.87 11.89 0.84
CA ASP A 128 -20.06 12.72 1.08
C ASP A 128 -20.61 12.52 2.51
N ALA A 129 -20.58 11.28 3.00
CA ALA A 129 -20.97 10.95 4.38
C ALA A 129 -19.99 11.54 5.41
N ALA A 130 -18.68 11.52 5.12
CA ALA A 130 -17.67 12.11 5.99
C ALA A 130 -17.80 13.64 6.04
N GLU A 131 -18.08 14.29 4.91
CA GLU A 131 -18.34 15.73 4.83
C GLU A 131 -19.57 16.11 5.69
N THR A 132 -20.70 15.43 5.48
CA THR A 132 -21.93 15.64 6.26
C THR A 132 -21.69 15.46 7.76
N ARG A 133 -20.95 14.43 8.14
CA ARG A 133 -20.65 14.13 9.55
C ARG A 133 -19.71 15.18 10.16
N THR A 134 -18.77 15.69 9.39
CA THR A 134 -17.86 16.77 9.80
C THR A 134 -18.63 18.07 10.02
N GLU A 135 -19.57 18.41 9.13
CA GLU A 135 -20.46 19.56 9.33
C GLU A 135 -21.31 19.42 10.60
N GLN A 136 -21.86 18.23 10.85
CA GLN A 136 -22.67 17.95 12.04
C GLN A 136 -21.83 18.08 13.33
N ILE A 137 -20.60 17.57 13.33
CA ILE A 137 -19.67 17.72 14.45
C ILE A 137 -19.35 19.20 14.68
N SER A 138 -19.04 19.94 13.62
CA SER A 138 -18.75 21.38 13.71
C SER A 138 -19.92 22.17 14.30
N ARG A 139 -21.15 21.93 13.82
CA ARG A 139 -22.36 22.55 14.38
C ARG A 139 -22.56 22.21 15.85
N THR A 140 -22.36 20.94 16.22
CA THR A 140 -22.51 20.48 17.62
C THR A 140 -21.47 21.10 18.54
N LEU A 141 -20.20 21.17 18.10
CA LEU A 141 -19.12 21.81 18.85
C LEU A 141 -19.36 23.31 19.04
N SER A 142 -19.83 24.00 18.00
CA SER A 142 -20.20 25.42 18.09
C SER A 142 -21.32 25.63 19.11
N GLN A 143 -22.37 24.80 19.07
CA GLN A 143 -23.48 24.89 20.01
C GLN A 143 -23.04 24.61 21.45
N GLN A 144 -22.15 23.63 21.66
CA GLN A 144 -21.58 23.34 22.98
C GLN A 144 -20.72 24.50 23.49
N ALA A 145 -19.94 25.14 22.61
CA ALA A 145 -19.14 26.31 22.96
C ALA A 145 -20.03 27.49 23.40
N ASP A 146 -21.09 27.79 22.65
CA ASP A 146 -22.06 28.85 23.00
C ASP A 146 -22.76 28.56 24.33
N GLN A 147 -23.12 27.31 24.56
CA GLN A 147 -23.75 26.89 25.82
C GLN A 147 -22.78 27.01 27.01
N LEU A 148 -21.50 26.68 26.82
CA LEU A 148 -20.47 26.87 27.85
C LEU A 148 -20.25 28.35 28.18
N VAL A 149 -20.25 29.23 27.17
CA VAL A 149 -20.18 30.68 27.38
C VAL A 149 -21.39 31.16 28.19
N ALA A 150 -22.61 30.77 27.80
CA ALA A 150 -23.83 31.16 28.50
C ALA A 150 -23.86 30.68 29.97
N VAL A 151 -23.46 29.42 30.22
CA VAL A 151 -23.33 28.88 31.59
C VAL A 151 -22.28 29.65 32.38
N SER A 152 -21.15 29.98 31.76
CA SER A 152 -20.09 30.76 32.42
C SER A 152 -20.57 32.16 32.81
N GLU A 153 -21.30 32.86 31.93
CA GLU A 153 -21.91 34.15 32.24
C GLU A 153 -22.92 34.05 33.39
N GLN A 154 -23.72 32.97 33.43
CA GLN A 154 -24.68 32.74 34.51
C GLN A 154 -23.98 32.49 35.85
N VAL A 155 -22.87 31.75 35.84
CA VAL A 155 -22.04 31.53 37.04
C VAL A 155 -21.45 32.86 37.53
N ILE A 156 -20.92 33.70 36.63
CA ILE A 156 -20.40 35.02 36.97
C ILE A 156 -21.49 35.90 37.60
N LYS A 157 -22.71 35.92 37.03
CA LYS A 157 -23.86 36.64 37.62
C LYS A 157 -24.20 36.15 39.02
N ARG A 158 -24.31 34.84 39.22
CA ARG A 158 -24.59 34.25 40.54
C ARG A 158 -23.50 34.56 41.58
N ILE A 159 -22.23 34.54 41.18
CA ILE A 159 -21.12 34.93 42.06
C ILE A 159 -21.23 36.40 42.46
N MET A 160 -21.55 37.30 41.52
CA MET A 160 -21.74 38.73 41.82
C MET A 160 -22.94 38.97 42.75
N GLU A 161 -24.06 38.29 42.51
CA GLU A 161 -25.26 38.37 43.37
C GLU A 161 -24.98 37.87 44.78
N ALA A 162 -24.32 36.71 44.91
CA ALA A 162 -23.88 36.18 46.20
C ALA A 162 -22.93 37.15 46.92
N GLY A 163 -21.95 37.72 46.21
CA GLY A 163 -21.03 38.72 46.76
C GLY A 163 -21.74 39.98 47.27
N ARG A 164 -22.74 40.48 46.54
CA ARG A 164 -23.56 41.63 46.98
C ARG A 164 -24.39 41.28 48.22
N SER A 165 -25.04 40.11 48.24
CA SER A 165 -25.81 39.66 49.39
C SER A 165 -24.94 39.51 50.63
N PHE A 166 -23.75 38.90 50.49
CA PHE A 166 -22.80 38.75 51.59
C PHE A 166 -22.32 40.10 52.12
N HIS A 167 -22.01 41.06 51.24
CA HIS A 167 -21.63 42.40 51.63
C HIS A 167 -22.74 43.12 52.41
N SER A 168 -24.00 43.02 51.94
CA SER A 168 -25.15 43.60 52.63
C SER A 168 -25.38 42.95 54.00
N GLN A 169 -25.33 41.62 54.08
CA GLN A 169 -25.47 40.88 55.34
C GLN A 169 -24.37 41.29 56.33
N SER A 170 -23.12 41.37 55.86
CA SER A 170 -21.98 41.80 56.69
C SER A 170 -22.14 43.23 57.20
N GLY A 171 -22.68 44.14 56.36
CA GLY A 171 -22.99 45.51 56.76
C GLY A 171 -24.05 45.58 57.86
N GLN A 172 -25.16 44.86 57.69
CA GLN A 172 -26.22 44.76 58.70
C GLN A 172 -25.71 44.13 60.01
N LEU A 173 -24.87 43.10 59.91
CA LEU A 173 -24.29 42.43 61.08
C LEU A 173 -23.37 43.40 61.84
N ASN A 174 -22.54 44.17 61.13
CA ASN A 174 -21.70 45.21 61.75
C ASN A 174 -22.54 46.30 62.44
N GLU A 175 -23.62 46.77 61.82
CA GLU A 175 -24.53 47.76 62.42
C GLU A 175 -25.25 47.21 63.66
N SER A 176 -25.72 45.97 63.60
CA SER A 176 -26.32 45.27 64.74
C SER A 176 -25.33 45.09 65.89
N VAL A 177 -24.07 44.75 65.60
CA VAL A 177 -23.00 44.62 66.60
C VAL A 177 -22.69 45.97 67.24
N GLN A 178 -22.58 47.04 66.45
CA GLN A 178 -22.38 48.40 66.99
C GLN A 178 -23.55 48.85 67.86
N THR A 179 -24.78 48.54 67.46
CA THR A 179 -25.99 48.82 68.26
C THR A 179 -26.00 48.05 69.57
N ALA A 180 -25.64 46.76 69.53
CA ALA A 180 -25.52 45.93 70.73
C ALA A 180 -24.44 46.46 71.68
N LEU A 181 -23.26 46.84 71.16
CA LEU A 181 -22.19 47.44 71.95
C LEU A 181 -22.62 48.76 72.60
N ARG A 182 -23.37 49.61 71.88
CA ARG A 182 -23.94 50.85 72.44
C ARG A 182 -24.94 50.56 73.56
N LEU A 183 -25.87 49.63 73.36
CA LEU A 183 -26.85 49.25 74.39
C LEU A 183 -26.17 48.68 75.64
N VAL A 184 -25.14 47.85 75.46
CA VAL A 184 -24.34 47.32 76.58
C VAL A 184 -23.64 48.46 77.33
N GLY A 185 -23.09 49.45 76.62
CA GLY A 185 -22.52 50.66 77.23
C GLY A 185 -23.56 51.44 78.06
N GLU A 186 -24.73 51.71 77.48
CA GLU A 186 -25.82 52.44 78.16
C GLU A 186 -26.34 51.68 79.40
N VAL A 187 -26.42 50.35 79.35
CA VAL A 187 -26.78 49.52 80.51
C VAL A 187 -25.69 49.59 81.58
N GLY A 188 -24.42 49.55 81.19
CA GLY A 188 -23.28 49.72 82.10
C GLY A 188 -23.34 51.05 82.84
N ASP A 189 -23.58 52.15 82.12
CA ASP A 189 -23.69 53.49 82.71
C ASP A 189 -24.88 53.61 83.68
N ARG A 190 -26.05 53.08 83.30
CA ARG A 190 -27.23 53.06 84.17
C ARG A 190 -27.00 52.23 85.42
N PHE A 191 -26.34 51.07 85.30
CA PHE A 191 -26.01 50.22 86.44
C PHE A 191 -25.06 50.95 87.40
N ASN A 192 -24.06 51.66 86.88
CA ASN A 192 -23.14 52.44 87.70
C ASN A 192 -23.85 53.59 88.44
N GLN A 193 -24.70 54.36 87.75
CA GLN A 193 -25.52 55.41 88.38
C GLN A 193 -26.49 54.86 89.44
N GLN A 194 -27.11 53.71 89.18
CA GLN A 194 -27.98 53.03 90.14
C GLN A 194 -27.20 52.61 91.39
N SER A 195 -25.98 52.07 91.21
CA SER A 195 -25.09 51.65 92.29
C SER A 195 -24.64 52.84 93.16
N GLU A 196 -24.29 53.96 92.55
CA GLU A 196 -23.98 55.21 93.27
C GLU A 196 -25.18 55.71 94.09
N ARG A 197 -26.37 55.76 93.49
CA ARG A 197 -27.60 56.16 94.19
C ARG A 197 -27.95 55.21 95.35
N LEU A 198 -27.82 53.90 95.16
CA LEU A 198 -28.02 52.90 96.21
C LEU A 198 -27.04 53.10 97.37
N THR A 199 -25.78 53.42 97.07
CA THR A 199 -24.76 53.71 98.07
C THR A 199 -25.12 54.97 98.85
N THR A 200 -25.53 56.05 98.18
CA THR A 200 -25.97 57.30 98.84
C THR A 200 -27.19 57.07 99.73
N VAL A 201 -28.23 56.40 99.22
CA VAL A 201 -29.46 56.11 99.98
C VAL A 201 -29.14 55.22 101.19
N SER A 202 -28.25 54.24 101.05
CA SER A 202 -27.83 53.37 102.16
C SER A 202 -27.08 54.15 103.24
N MET A 203 -26.20 55.09 102.87
CA MET A 203 -25.53 55.99 103.82
C MET A 203 -26.52 56.93 104.51
N GLN A 204 -27.50 57.47 103.78
CA GLN A 204 -28.56 58.31 104.36
C GLN A 204 -29.43 57.53 105.36
N ALA A 205 -29.82 56.30 105.01
CA ALA A 205 -30.58 55.44 105.91
C ALA A 205 -29.79 55.10 107.18
N ALA A 206 -28.49 54.85 107.07
CA ALA A 206 -27.63 54.60 108.22
C ALA A 206 -27.55 55.81 109.16
N MET A 207 -27.37 57.03 108.62
CA MET A 207 -27.40 58.27 109.43
C MET A 207 -28.77 58.50 110.10
N GLN A 208 -29.87 58.26 109.38
CA GLN A 208 -31.22 58.46 109.93
C GLN A 208 -31.54 57.45 111.06
N VAL A 209 -30.99 56.23 110.98
CA VAL A 209 -31.10 55.24 112.06
C VAL A 209 -30.28 55.66 113.29
N ASP A 210 -29.10 56.26 113.08
CA ASP A 210 -28.23 56.77 114.16
C ASP A 210 -28.92 57.95 114.89
N ASP A 211 -29.41 58.95 114.16
CA ASP A 211 -30.16 60.10 114.70
C ASP A 211 -31.39 59.67 115.50
N ASN A 212 -32.16 58.68 115.00
CA ASN A 212 -33.32 58.15 115.71
C ASN A 212 -32.91 57.40 116.99
N SER A 213 -31.76 56.73 116.99
CA SER A 213 -31.26 56.03 118.19
C SER A 213 -30.84 57.02 119.28
N GLU A 214 -30.24 58.15 118.91
CA GLU A 214 -29.89 59.24 119.81
C GLU A 214 -31.15 59.92 120.36
N GLY A 215 -32.13 60.22 119.49
CA GLY A 215 -33.42 60.79 119.89
C GLY A 215 -34.18 59.90 120.88
N LEU A 216 -34.20 58.58 120.66
CA LEU A 216 -34.82 57.63 121.60
C LEU A 216 -34.10 57.58 122.95
N ARG A 217 -32.78 57.76 122.97
CA ARG A 217 -31.99 57.82 124.21
C ARG A 217 -32.32 59.08 125.02
N THR A 218 -32.43 60.25 124.37
CA THR A 218 -32.87 61.48 125.02
C THR A 218 -34.32 61.38 125.51
N GLN A 219 -35.21 60.76 124.72
CA GLN A 219 -36.59 60.50 125.11
C GLN A 219 -36.68 59.61 126.36
N SER A 220 -35.79 58.62 126.48
CA SER A 220 -35.72 57.73 127.65
C SER A 220 -35.29 58.45 128.93
N GLU A 221 -34.39 59.43 128.85
CA GLU A 221 -33.97 60.26 129.99
C GLU A 221 -35.11 61.18 130.46
N VAL A 222 -35.89 61.74 129.52
CA VAL A 222 -37.09 62.54 129.81
C VAL A 222 -38.23 61.70 130.40
N LEU A 223 -38.41 60.45 129.94
CA LEU A 223 -39.41 59.52 130.51
C LEU A 223 -39.08 59.13 131.95
N SER A 224 -37.80 59.01 132.31
CA SER A 224 -37.39 58.70 133.68
C SER A 224 -37.71 59.85 134.66
N ALA A 225 -37.65 61.10 134.21
CA ALA A 225 -38.07 62.26 135.01
C ALA A 225 -39.61 62.35 135.10
N ALA A 226 -40.31 62.05 134.00
CA ALA A 226 -41.78 62.02 133.95
C ALA A 226 -42.40 60.91 134.82
N ALA A 227 -41.70 59.79 135.06
CA ALA A 227 -42.16 58.71 135.92
C ALA A 227 -42.23 59.10 137.42
N GLN A 228 -41.41 60.06 137.86
CA GLN A 228 -41.47 60.63 139.21
C GLN A 228 -42.69 61.55 139.40
N GLU A 229 -43.14 62.22 138.33
CA GLU A 229 -44.29 63.15 138.28
C GLU A 229 -45.62 62.41 138.01
N ALA A 230 -45.57 61.25 137.35
CA ALA A 230 -46.70 60.37 137.06
C ALA A 230 -47.37 59.79 138.32
N THR A 231 -46.65 59.69 139.44
CA THR A 231 -47.22 59.26 140.74
C THR A 231 -48.23 60.28 141.31
N SER A 232 -48.16 61.55 140.87
CA SER A 232 -49.09 62.62 141.24
C SER A 232 -50.20 62.86 140.20
N SER A 233 -50.04 62.39 138.96
CA SER A 233 -50.97 62.62 137.84
C SER A 233 -51.89 61.42 137.52
N LEU A 234 -51.67 60.26 138.14
CA LEU A 234 -52.50 59.05 137.97
C LEU A 234 -53.88 59.10 138.66
N GLN A 235 -54.24 60.20 139.32
CA GLN A 235 -55.57 60.40 139.88
C GLN A 235 -56.54 61.20 139.00
N LEU A 236 -56.11 61.76 137.85
CA LEU A 236 -56.93 62.77 137.15
C LEU A 236 -57.02 62.69 135.62
N ILE A 237 -56.37 61.72 134.95
CA ILE A 237 -56.45 61.59 133.47
C ILE A 237 -56.73 60.13 133.07
N GLY A 238 -57.71 59.53 133.77
CA GLY A 238 -58.39 58.31 133.33
C GLY A 238 -59.49 58.57 132.29
N ASP A 239 -59.86 59.83 132.04
CA ASP A 239 -61.08 60.16 131.28
C ASP A 239 -60.84 60.81 129.90
N ALA A 240 -59.61 61.19 129.54
CA ALA A 240 -59.38 62.08 128.37
C ALA A 240 -58.67 61.43 127.17
N PHE A 241 -58.69 60.09 127.04
CA PHE A 241 -58.10 59.39 125.88
C PHE A 241 -59.11 58.94 124.81
N ALA A 242 -60.41 59.14 125.01
CA ALA A 242 -61.39 58.56 124.07
C ALA A 242 -62.01 59.56 123.06
N GLN A 243 -61.63 60.84 123.10
CA GLN A 243 -62.24 61.89 122.26
C GLN A 243 -61.17 62.64 121.43
N GLN A 244 -60.35 61.92 120.66
CA GLN A 244 -60.68 61.62 119.26
C GLN A 244 -60.51 62.83 118.33
N SER A 245 -59.86 62.54 117.21
CA SER A 245 -60.45 62.73 115.88
C SER A 245 -60.20 63.96 115.03
N THR A 246 -59.49 65.00 115.47
CA THR A 246 -59.44 66.25 114.67
C THR A 246 -58.09 66.51 113.98
N GLY A 247 -57.34 65.46 113.61
CA GLY A 247 -56.07 65.59 112.88
C GLY A 247 -55.96 64.79 111.58
N LEU A 248 -57.00 64.01 111.22
CA LEU A 248 -56.93 63.03 110.14
C LEU A 248 -57.38 63.53 108.76
N THR A 249 -57.73 64.82 108.61
CA THR A 249 -58.32 65.35 107.37
C THR A 249 -57.32 65.95 106.37
N GLY A 250 -56.05 66.18 106.75
CA GLY A 250 -55.04 66.77 105.85
C GLY A 250 -54.16 65.76 105.09
N ALA A 251 -54.01 64.53 105.61
CA ALA A 251 -53.14 63.51 105.02
C ALA A 251 -53.78 62.77 103.83
N ALA A 252 -55.11 62.87 103.66
CA ALA A 252 -55.85 62.15 102.63
C ALA A 252 -55.75 62.79 101.22
N ASP A 253 -55.64 64.12 101.13
CA ASP A 253 -55.66 64.83 99.82
C ASP A 253 -54.32 64.76 99.07
N GLN A 254 -53.18 64.68 99.77
CA GLN A 254 -51.86 64.54 99.14
C GLN A 254 -51.58 63.12 98.60
N VAL A 255 -52.23 62.11 99.17
CA VAL A 255 -52.09 60.71 98.74
C VAL A 255 -52.92 60.44 97.48
N ALA A 256 -54.08 61.08 97.33
CA ALA A 256 -54.92 60.97 96.14
C ALA A 256 -54.25 61.53 94.86
N ALA A 257 -53.64 62.72 94.93
CA ALA A 257 -52.98 63.34 93.77
C ALA A 257 -51.72 62.60 93.28
N ARG A 258 -50.98 61.94 94.18
CA ARG A 258 -49.80 61.13 93.81
C ARG A 258 -50.18 59.77 93.22
N LEU A 259 -51.30 59.18 93.65
CA LEU A 259 -51.83 57.94 93.08
C LEU A 259 -52.38 58.16 91.66
N GLU A 260 -52.93 59.33 91.36
CA GLU A 260 -53.45 59.66 90.03
C GLU A 260 -52.32 59.80 88.97
N GLY A 261 -51.21 60.47 89.30
CA GLY A 261 -50.03 60.59 88.42
C GLY A 261 -49.28 59.27 88.19
N LEU A 262 -49.21 58.39 89.21
CA LEU A 262 -48.63 57.05 89.08
C LEU A 262 -49.48 56.14 88.18
N THR A 263 -50.81 56.25 88.27
CA THR A 263 -51.72 55.43 87.46
C THR A 263 -51.64 55.80 85.98
N GLU A 264 -51.50 57.09 85.64
CA GLU A 264 -51.34 57.52 84.24
C GLU A 264 -49.98 57.14 83.64
N THR A 265 -48.93 57.15 84.46
CA THR A 265 -47.59 56.72 84.05
C THR A 265 -47.56 55.20 83.81
N PHE A 266 -48.20 54.41 84.67
CA PHE A 266 -48.32 52.97 84.44
C PHE A 266 -49.20 52.63 83.22
N ARG A 267 -50.26 53.41 82.96
CA ARG A 267 -51.14 53.23 81.80
C ARG A 267 -50.41 53.50 80.48
N THR A 268 -49.61 54.55 80.42
CA THR A 268 -48.78 54.90 79.24
C THR A 268 -47.64 53.90 79.03
N GLN A 269 -46.99 53.45 80.10
CA GLN A 269 -45.90 52.48 80.02
C GLN A 269 -46.40 51.07 79.64
N ALA A 270 -47.57 50.66 80.14
CA ALA A 270 -48.23 49.41 79.72
C ALA A 270 -48.66 49.46 78.24
N ALA A 271 -49.15 50.61 77.75
CA ALA A 271 -49.49 50.78 76.34
C ALA A 271 -48.26 50.73 75.42
N ALA A 272 -47.13 51.33 75.83
CA ALA A 272 -45.87 51.28 75.08
C ALA A 272 -45.27 49.86 75.05
N VAL A 273 -45.36 49.12 76.16
CA VAL A 273 -44.92 47.72 76.23
C VAL A 273 -45.82 46.81 75.40
N SER A 274 -47.14 47.03 75.40
CA SER A 274 -48.08 46.27 74.56
C SER A 274 -47.84 46.50 73.07
N LEU A 275 -47.62 47.75 72.65
CA LEU A 275 -47.34 48.08 71.24
C LEU A 275 -46.00 47.50 70.78
N SER A 276 -44.96 47.55 71.64
CA SER A 276 -43.66 46.95 71.39
C SER A 276 -43.73 45.41 71.32
N GLY A 277 -44.53 44.81 72.22
CA GLY A 277 -44.82 43.37 72.20
C GLY A 277 -45.51 42.92 70.92
N ASP A 278 -46.51 43.67 70.44
CA ASP A 278 -47.20 43.39 69.17
C ASP A 278 -46.27 43.53 67.95
N LEU A 279 -45.38 44.53 67.96
CA LEU A 279 -44.41 44.76 66.90
C LEU A 279 -43.35 43.66 66.85
N ALA A 280 -42.83 43.27 68.02
CA ALA A 280 -41.89 42.15 68.17
C ALA A 280 -42.54 40.83 67.74
N ASN A 281 -43.80 40.58 68.12
CA ASN A 281 -44.51 39.35 67.78
C ASN A 281 -44.78 39.27 66.26
N ARG A 282 -45.16 40.38 65.61
CA ARG A 282 -45.26 40.43 64.14
C ARG A 282 -43.91 40.18 63.47
N GLN A 283 -42.83 40.82 63.92
CA GLN A 283 -41.49 40.61 63.35
C GLN A 283 -41.01 39.16 63.48
N ILE A 284 -41.27 38.51 64.62
CA ILE A 284 -40.95 37.09 64.82
C ILE A 284 -41.75 36.21 63.85
N HIS A 285 -43.04 36.48 63.65
CA HIS A 285 -43.86 35.75 62.68
C HIS A 285 -43.34 35.91 61.24
N THR A 286 -43.01 37.14 60.81
CA THR A 286 -42.47 37.36 59.47
C THR A 286 -41.12 36.67 59.28
N ALA A 287 -40.22 36.76 60.28
CA ALA A 287 -38.93 36.09 60.25
C ALA A 287 -39.07 34.56 60.23
N THR A 288 -40.05 34.01 60.93
CA THR A 288 -40.34 32.57 60.94
C THR A 288 -40.90 32.12 59.59
N ASP A 289 -41.80 32.89 58.98
CA ASP A 289 -42.32 32.62 57.64
C ASP A 289 -41.23 32.70 56.57
N ASP A 290 -40.34 33.68 56.66
CA ASP A 290 -39.21 33.84 55.72
C ASP A 290 -38.19 32.70 55.89
N LEU A 291 -37.89 32.30 57.13
CA LEU A 291 -37.05 31.12 57.41
C LEU A 291 -37.69 29.83 56.86
N ASN A 292 -39.00 29.65 57.02
CA ASN A 292 -39.70 28.49 56.48
C ASN A 292 -39.67 28.46 54.95
N LYS A 293 -39.85 29.60 54.28
CA LYS A 293 -39.73 29.71 52.82
C LYS A 293 -38.30 29.44 52.35
N GLN A 294 -37.29 29.98 53.04
CA GLN A 294 -35.88 29.72 52.72
C GLN A 294 -35.50 28.25 52.91
N SER A 295 -36.00 27.60 53.98
CA SER A 295 -35.79 26.18 54.23
C SER A 295 -36.40 25.31 53.13
N ALA A 296 -37.62 25.63 52.68
CA ALA A 296 -38.26 24.93 51.57
C ALA A 296 -37.48 25.10 50.25
N ALA A 297 -37.05 26.33 49.93
CA ALA A 297 -36.27 26.62 48.72
C ALA A 297 -34.90 25.92 48.74
N LEU A 298 -34.22 25.88 49.89
CA LEU A 298 -32.97 25.14 50.07
C LEU A 298 -33.17 23.63 49.90
N THR A 299 -34.27 23.08 50.42
CA THR A 299 -34.60 21.66 50.28
C THR A 299 -34.88 21.30 48.82
N GLU A 300 -35.61 22.15 48.10
CA GLU A 300 -35.87 21.96 46.66
C GLU A 300 -34.60 22.08 45.82
N ALA A 301 -33.74 23.07 46.11
CA ALA A 301 -32.46 23.21 45.45
C ALA A 301 -31.52 22.01 45.71
N ALA A 302 -31.50 21.49 46.94
CA ALA A 302 -30.74 20.31 47.30
C ALA A 302 -31.26 19.04 46.59
N ASN A 303 -32.59 18.89 46.49
CA ASN A 303 -33.21 17.79 45.75
C ASN A 303 -32.88 17.90 44.25
N ASN A 304 -33.04 19.07 43.63
CA ASN A 304 -32.68 19.27 42.23
C ASN A 304 -31.19 19.01 41.95
N ALA A 305 -30.30 19.48 42.85
CA ALA A 305 -28.87 19.20 42.75
C ALA A 305 -28.60 17.70 42.81
N ARG A 306 -29.26 16.97 43.71
CA ARG A 306 -29.15 15.51 43.82
C ARG A 306 -29.63 14.79 42.55
N THR A 307 -30.80 15.13 42.01
CA THR A 307 -31.32 14.52 40.77
C THR A 307 -30.38 14.77 39.59
N THR A 308 -29.82 15.98 39.52
CA THR A 308 -28.84 16.33 38.47
C THR A 308 -27.56 15.52 38.64
N PHE A 309 -27.09 15.33 39.88
CA PHE A 309 -25.91 14.52 40.19
C PHE A 309 -26.12 13.05 39.83
N ASP A 310 -27.27 12.48 40.18
CA ASP A 310 -27.63 11.10 39.82
C ASP A 310 -27.67 10.93 38.28
N GLY A 311 -28.22 11.91 37.55
CA GLY A 311 -28.20 11.90 36.08
C GLY A 311 -26.81 12.02 35.45
N ILE A 312 -25.88 12.74 36.10
CA ILE A 312 -24.46 12.78 35.67
C ILE A 312 -23.80 11.43 35.92
N VAL A 313 -24.02 10.82 37.09
CA VAL A 313 -23.46 9.50 37.44
C VAL A 313 -23.93 8.42 36.45
N ASP A 314 -25.22 8.41 36.10
CA ASP A 314 -25.75 7.47 35.10
C ASP A 314 -25.17 7.69 33.70
N LYS A 315 -25.01 8.95 33.27
CA LYS A 315 -24.38 9.25 31.98
C LYS A 315 -22.91 8.85 31.94
N VAL A 316 -22.16 9.07 33.03
CA VAL A 316 -20.75 8.64 33.14
C VAL A 316 -20.65 7.12 33.10
N ARG A 317 -21.52 6.41 33.82
CA ARG A 317 -21.55 4.94 33.84
C ARG A 317 -21.90 4.36 32.47
N THR A 318 -22.87 4.96 31.79
CA THR A 318 -23.27 4.56 30.44
C THR A 318 -22.12 4.80 29.47
N GLY A 319 -21.52 6.00 29.48
CA GLY A 319 -20.37 6.34 28.64
C GLY A 319 -19.17 5.42 28.87
N GLN A 320 -18.89 5.04 30.12
CA GLN A 320 -17.82 4.10 30.45
C GLN A 320 -18.09 2.70 29.86
N THR A 321 -19.33 2.24 29.90
CA THR A 321 -19.73 0.94 29.32
C THR A 321 -19.59 0.96 27.79
N THR A 322 -20.08 2.02 27.14
CA THR A 322 -19.96 2.16 25.68
C THR A 322 -18.51 2.29 25.22
N LEU A 323 -17.66 2.95 26.02
CA LEU A 323 -16.24 3.09 25.73
C LEU A 323 -15.52 1.73 25.80
N VAL A 324 -15.84 0.90 26.80
CA VAL A 324 -15.27 -0.45 26.93
C VAL A 324 -15.70 -1.33 25.76
N GLU A 325 -16.99 -1.34 25.40
CA GLU A 325 -17.48 -2.11 24.24
C GLU A 325 -16.83 -1.67 22.93
N ALA A 326 -16.63 -0.36 22.74
CA ALA A 326 -15.94 0.17 21.56
C ALA A 326 -14.46 -0.21 21.54
N LEU A 327 -13.78 -0.21 22.69
CA LEU A 327 -12.39 -0.65 22.81
C LEU A 327 -12.24 -2.14 22.52
N ASP A 328 -13.11 -2.99 23.07
CA ASP A 328 -13.09 -4.44 22.82
C ASP A 328 -13.35 -4.75 21.33
N ALA A 329 -14.31 -4.05 20.71
CA ALA A 329 -14.58 -4.19 19.28
C ALA A 329 -13.38 -3.74 18.41
N ALA A 330 -12.68 -2.68 18.82
CA ALA A 330 -11.50 -2.19 18.11
C ALA A 330 -10.32 -3.18 18.22
N VAL A 331 -10.07 -3.74 19.41
CA VAL A 331 -9.03 -4.76 19.62
C VAL A 331 -9.32 -6.01 18.80
N ALA A 332 -10.56 -6.52 18.83
CA ALA A 332 -10.95 -7.68 18.02
C ALA A 332 -10.81 -7.42 16.52
N LYS A 333 -11.09 -6.20 16.05
CA LYS A 333 -10.89 -5.81 14.64
C LYS A 333 -9.41 -5.79 14.27
N VAL A 334 -8.55 -5.31 15.16
CA VAL A 334 -7.09 -5.27 14.96
C VAL A 334 -6.52 -6.67 14.88
N ASP A 335 -6.97 -7.60 15.72
CA ASP A 335 -6.52 -9.00 15.68
C ASP A 335 -6.89 -9.69 14.36
N VAL A 336 -8.12 -9.52 13.89
CA VAL A 336 -8.57 -10.06 12.59
C VAL A 336 -7.79 -9.46 11.42
N VAL A 337 -7.50 -8.15 11.48
CA VAL A 337 -6.66 -7.49 10.47
C VAL A 337 -5.23 -8.02 10.51
N GLY A 338 -4.65 -8.23 11.70
CA GLY A 338 -3.33 -8.84 11.85
C GLY A 338 -3.26 -10.24 11.25
N GLU A 339 -4.23 -11.09 11.55
CA GLU A 339 -4.27 -12.48 11.05
C GLU A 339 -4.46 -12.53 9.52
N THR A 340 -5.32 -11.67 8.97
CA THR A 340 -5.49 -11.59 7.50
C THR A 340 -4.26 -11.05 6.79
N PHE A 341 -3.54 -10.10 7.40
CA PHE A 341 -2.30 -9.56 6.85
C PHE A 341 -1.18 -10.60 6.83
N ASP A 342 -1.01 -11.37 7.91
CA ASP A 342 -0.05 -12.48 7.97
C ASP A 342 -0.35 -13.55 6.92
N GLN A 343 -1.62 -13.92 6.76
CA GLN A 343 -2.04 -14.88 5.73
C GLN A 343 -1.75 -14.36 4.31
N GLN A 344 -1.97 -13.07 4.05
CA GLN A 344 -1.65 -12.47 2.76
C GLN A 344 -0.13 -12.42 2.52
N ALA A 345 0.66 -12.06 3.52
CA ALA A 345 2.12 -12.00 3.41
C ALA A 345 2.73 -13.37 3.10
N VAL A 346 2.23 -14.44 3.74
CA VAL A 346 2.65 -15.82 3.45
C VAL A 346 2.28 -16.21 2.02
N ARG A 347 1.06 -15.93 1.56
CA ARG A 347 0.64 -16.25 0.18
C ARG A 347 1.45 -15.47 -0.86
N LEU A 348 1.74 -14.20 -0.62
CA LEU A 348 2.57 -13.37 -1.50
C LEU A 348 4.00 -13.90 -1.59
N THR A 349 4.57 -14.31 -0.47
CA THR A 349 5.92 -14.88 -0.43
C THR A 349 5.96 -16.20 -1.19
N GLN A 350 4.97 -17.08 -0.98
CA GLN A 350 4.86 -18.35 -1.68
C GLN A 350 4.69 -18.15 -3.20
N ALA A 351 3.79 -17.26 -3.61
CA ALA A 351 3.59 -16.93 -5.03
C ALA A 351 4.85 -16.33 -5.67
N SER A 352 5.63 -15.55 -4.92
CA SER A 352 6.91 -15.00 -5.40
C SER A 352 7.97 -16.09 -5.60
N ILE A 353 8.06 -17.05 -4.68
CA ILE A 353 8.96 -18.21 -4.80
C ILE A 353 8.58 -19.04 -6.02
N GLU A 354 7.30 -19.35 -6.20
CA GLU A 354 6.79 -20.12 -7.35
C GLU A 354 7.02 -19.39 -8.68
N ALA A 355 6.80 -18.08 -8.72
CA ALA A 355 7.07 -17.26 -9.91
C ALA A 355 8.57 -17.24 -10.26
N SER A 356 9.45 -17.15 -9.26
CA SER A 356 10.90 -17.19 -9.44
C SER A 356 11.36 -18.56 -9.96
N GLU A 357 10.83 -19.64 -9.39
CA GLU A 357 11.12 -21.01 -9.84
C GLU A 357 10.65 -21.22 -11.29
N GLN A 358 9.46 -20.73 -11.62
CA GLN A 358 8.91 -20.85 -12.97
C GLN A 358 9.70 -20.01 -14.00
N ALA A 359 10.15 -18.81 -13.62
CA ALA A 359 11.02 -17.98 -14.44
C ALA A 359 12.38 -18.67 -14.69
N GLY A 360 12.94 -19.35 -13.67
CA GLY A 360 14.15 -20.16 -13.80
C GLY A 360 13.97 -21.30 -14.80
N LYS A 361 12.90 -22.09 -14.67
CA LYS A 361 12.59 -23.20 -15.60
C LYS A 361 12.37 -22.71 -17.04
N LEU A 362 11.69 -21.57 -17.22
CA LEU A 362 11.44 -21.00 -18.54
C LEU A 362 12.74 -20.53 -19.21
N SER A 363 13.64 -19.90 -18.45
CA SER A 363 14.96 -19.46 -18.94
C SER A 363 15.83 -20.65 -19.37
N GLU A 364 15.83 -21.75 -18.60
CA GLU A 364 16.55 -22.98 -18.95
C GLU A 364 15.98 -23.62 -20.23
N GLN A 365 14.65 -23.69 -20.35
CA GLN A 365 13.99 -24.20 -21.55
C GLN A 365 14.27 -23.34 -22.78
N GLU A 366 14.26 -22.01 -22.63
CA GLU A 366 14.59 -21.06 -23.69
C GLU A 366 16.03 -21.27 -24.18
N LEU A 367 17.00 -21.43 -23.27
CA LEU A 367 18.40 -21.68 -23.63
C LEU A 367 18.55 -23.01 -24.40
N VAL A 368 17.86 -24.06 -23.97
CA VAL A 368 17.87 -25.37 -24.66
C VAL A 368 17.26 -25.28 -26.05
N LEU A 369 16.10 -24.62 -26.19
CA LEU A 369 15.43 -24.38 -27.48
C LEU A 369 16.30 -23.55 -28.43
N ARG A 370 16.93 -22.49 -27.91
CA ARG A 370 17.83 -21.62 -28.67
C ARG A 370 19.04 -22.39 -29.18
N ARG A 371 19.63 -23.24 -28.33
CA ARG A 371 20.75 -24.12 -28.73
C ARG A 371 20.33 -25.15 -29.78
N ASP A 372 19.16 -25.77 -29.65
CA ASP A 372 18.66 -26.76 -30.63
C ASP A 372 18.36 -26.10 -31.99
N LEU A 373 17.75 -24.91 -31.98
CA LEU A 373 17.52 -24.12 -33.18
C LEU A 373 18.85 -23.73 -33.84
N PHE A 374 19.82 -23.23 -33.07
CA PHE A 374 21.15 -22.92 -33.56
C PHE A 374 21.82 -24.13 -34.22
N LEU A 375 21.83 -25.30 -33.57
CA LEU A 375 22.46 -26.50 -34.12
C LEU A 375 21.81 -26.96 -35.42
N LYS A 376 20.50 -26.76 -35.58
CA LYS A 376 19.79 -26.99 -36.85
C LYS A 376 20.22 -25.99 -37.92
N THR A 377 20.27 -24.70 -37.62
CA THR A 377 20.71 -23.66 -38.57
C THR A 377 22.18 -23.84 -38.96
N ALA A 378 23.05 -24.10 -37.99
CA ALA A 378 24.47 -24.36 -38.19
C ALA A 378 24.71 -25.53 -39.15
N ARG A 379 23.89 -26.60 -39.09
CA ARG A 379 23.98 -27.72 -40.03
C ARG A 379 23.76 -27.26 -41.48
N PHE A 380 22.76 -26.43 -41.74
CA PHE A 380 22.48 -25.91 -43.07
C PHE A 380 23.58 -24.95 -43.55
N ILE A 381 24.07 -24.07 -42.68
CA ILE A 381 25.16 -23.16 -43.01
C ILE A 381 26.44 -23.94 -43.34
N LEU A 382 26.78 -24.98 -42.55
CA LEU A 382 27.93 -25.84 -42.82
C LEU A 382 27.79 -26.60 -44.14
N GLU A 383 26.58 -27.03 -44.51
CA GLU A 383 26.33 -27.66 -45.81
C GLU A 383 26.55 -26.66 -46.96
N ASP A 384 26.10 -25.42 -46.81
CA ASP A 384 26.34 -24.34 -47.79
C ASP A 384 27.82 -23.96 -47.90
N LEU A 385 28.54 -23.89 -46.78
CA LEU A 385 29.99 -23.67 -46.75
C LEU A 385 30.74 -24.80 -47.46
N ASN A 386 30.34 -26.06 -47.24
CA ASN A 386 30.94 -27.20 -47.92
C ASN A 386 30.63 -27.20 -49.42
N SER A 387 29.41 -26.81 -49.83
CA SER A 387 29.06 -26.62 -51.25
C SER A 387 29.91 -25.52 -51.88
N THR A 388 30.03 -24.39 -51.21
CA THR A 388 30.85 -23.27 -51.67
C THR A 388 32.34 -23.66 -51.74
N SER A 389 32.82 -24.52 -50.85
CA SER A 389 34.17 -25.09 -50.92
C SER A 389 34.40 -25.93 -52.18
N ILE A 390 33.37 -26.65 -52.65
CA ILE A 390 33.44 -27.43 -53.90
C ILE A 390 33.56 -26.48 -55.10
N ASP A 391 32.73 -25.45 -55.14
CA ASP A 391 32.75 -24.46 -56.23
C ASP A 391 34.08 -23.69 -56.28
N LEU A 392 34.61 -23.30 -55.11
CA LEU A 392 35.95 -22.71 -55.00
C LEU A 392 37.05 -23.66 -55.47
N THR A 393 36.94 -24.96 -55.18
CA THR A 393 37.89 -25.97 -55.68
C THR A 393 37.87 -26.06 -57.20
N ARG A 394 36.68 -26.07 -57.79
CA ARG A 394 36.49 -26.11 -59.25
C ARG A 394 37.13 -24.90 -59.94
N ILE A 395 36.93 -23.69 -59.40
CA ILE A 395 37.49 -22.45 -59.97
C ILE A 395 39.02 -22.37 -59.81
N LEU A 396 39.55 -22.91 -58.70
CA LEU A 396 40.98 -22.82 -58.40
C LEU A 396 41.82 -23.88 -59.13
N HIS A 397 41.29 -25.09 -59.32
CA HIS A 397 42.00 -26.24 -59.90
C HIS A 397 41.52 -26.62 -61.30
N ASN A 398 40.53 -25.91 -61.86
CA ASN A 398 39.86 -26.17 -63.15
C ASN A 398 39.11 -27.52 -63.22
N ASP A 399 39.24 -28.40 -62.23
CA ASP A 399 38.47 -29.64 -62.07
C ASP A 399 38.46 -30.07 -60.59
N VAL A 400 37.51 -30.94 -60.23
CA VAL A 400 37.32 -31.49 -58.88
C VAL A 400 37.94 -32.90 -58.83
N PRO A 401 38.97 -33.15 -58.00
CA PRO A 401 39.62 -34.45 -57.96
C PRO A 401 38.65 -35.59 -57.60
N GLU A 402 38.61 -36.65 -58.42
CA GLU A 402 37.72 -37.81 -58.23
C GLU A 402 37.91 -38.49 -56.86
N ALA A 403 39.15 -38.49 -56.35
CA ALA A 403 39.48 -39.01 -55.02
C ALA A 403 38.81 -38.21 -53.88
N ASP A 404 38.75 -36.88 -54.00
CA ASP A 404 38.13 -36.01 -52.99
C ASP A 404 36.59 -36.10 -53.09
N TRP A 405 36.06 -36.19 -54.32
CA TRP A 405 34.62 -36.42 -54.57
C TRP A 405 34.12 -37.73 -53.96
N LYS A 406 34.87 -38.84 -54.17
CA LYS A 406 34.55 -40.14 -53.58
C LYS A 406 34.55 -40.13 -52.05
N ARG A 407 35.40 -39.31 -51.43
CA ARG A 407 35.45 -39.15 -49.96
C ARG A 407 34.28 -38.31 -49.45
N TYR A 408 33.90 -37.26 -50.18
CA TYR A 408 32.76 -36.41 -49.85
C TYR A 408 31.45 -37.22 -49.82
N VAL A 409 31.19 -38.03 -50.86
CA VAL A 409 30.00 -38.91 -50.94
C VAL A 409 29.99 -39.96 -49.81
N LYS A 410 31.17 -40.41 -49.35
CA LYS A 410 31.30 -41.33 -48.20
C LYS A 410 31.12 -40.66 -46.83
N GLY A 411 30.86 -39.35 -46.78
CA GLY A 411 30.55 -38.62 -45.55
C GLY A 411 31.64 -37.67 -45.06
N ASP A 412 32.79 -37.58 -45.74
CA ASP A 412 33.83 -36.61 -45.42
C ASP A 412 33.49 -35.21 -45.97
N ARG A 413 32.54 -34.52 -45.31
CA ARG A 413 32.00 -33.24 -45.80
C ARG A 413 33.02 -32.11 -45.87
N GLY A 414 34.07 -32.15 -45.04
CA GLY A 414 35.14 -31.16 -45.01
C GLY A 414 36.32 -31.42 -45.95
N VAL A 415 36.25 -32.46 -46.81
CA VAL A 415 37.36 -32.84 -47.69
C VAL A 415 37.80 -31.72 -48.63
N PHE A 416 36.85 -30.94 -49.17
CA PHE A 416 37.15 -29.85 -50.10
C PHE A 416 37.73 -28.62 -49.40
N ALA A 417 37.20 -28.26 -48.22
CA ALA A 417 37.80 -27.22 -47.40
C ALA A 417 39.27 -27.56 -47.06
N ARG A 418 39.55 -28.83 -46.70
CA ARG A 418 40.93 -29.30 -46.50
C ARG A 418 41.78 -29.33 -47.76
N SER A 419 41.19 -29.70 -48.90
CA SER A 419 41.90 -29.75 -50.18
C SER A 419 42.36 -28.35 -50.61
N LEU A 420 41.52 -27.33 -50.41
CA LEU A 420 41.85 -25.92 -50.64
C LEU A 420 42.94 -25.38 -49.69
N LEU A 421 43.06 -25.96 -48.50
CA LEU A 421 44.08 -25.62 -47.51
C LEU A 421 45.41 -26.36 -47.72
N LYS A 422 45.51 -27.25 -48.72
CA LYS A 422 46.69 -28.09 -48.96
C LYS A 422 47.82 -27.28 -49.61
N GLY A 423 48.77 -26.84 -48.79
CA GLY A 423 49.95 -26.10 -49.25
C GLY A 423 50.45 -25.11 -48.19
N ARG A 424 51.36 -24.22 -48.58
CA ARG A 424 51.81 -23.14 -47.70
C ARG A 424 50.78 -22.01 -47.70
N GLN A 425 50.21 -21.67 -46.55
CA GLN A 425 49.13 -20.67 -46.41
C GLN A 425 49.42 -19.33 -47.10
N ALA A 426 50.66 -18.80 -46.99
CA ALA A 426 51.03 -17.54 -47.63
C ALA A 426 50.98 -17.59 -49.17
N ALA A 427 51.36 -18.72 -49.77
CA ALA A 427 51.29 -18.92 -51.22
C ALA A 427 49.85 -19.12 -51.70
N LEU A 428 49.03 -19.81 -50.89
CA LEU A 428 47.60 -19.96 -51.15
C LEU A 428 46.89 -18.61 -51.09
N ALA A 429 47.10 -17.81 -50.04
CA ALA A 429 46.50 -16.48 -49.90
C ALA A 429 46.82 -15.59 -51.13
N ALA A 430 48.09 -15.53 -51.55
CA ALA A 430 48.48 -14.79 -52.76
C ALA A 430 47.78 -15.30 -54.02
N LYS A 431 47.67 -16.63 -54.19
CA LYS A 431 46.96 -17.26 -55.33
C LYS A 431 45.47 -16.90 -55.33
N PHE A 432 44.82 -16.92 -54.16
CA PHE A 432 43.43 -16.48 -54.00
C PHE A 432 43.29 -14.99 -54.32
N THR A 433 44.17 -14.12 -53.80
CA THR A 433 44.18 -12.67 -54.07
C THR A 433 44.33 -12.36 -55.56
N ASP A 434 45.24 -13.04 -56.27
CA ASP A 434 45.44 -12.82 -57.70
C ASP A 434 44.24 -13.32 -58.52
N LYS A 435 43.64 -14.45 -58.14
CA LYS A 435 42.43 -14.97 -58.79
C LYS A 435 41.22 -14.06 -58.54
N LEU A 436 41.07 -13.51 -57.33
CA LEU A 436 40.01 -12.57 -56.96
C LEU A 436 40.03 -11.28 -57.80
N LYS A 437 41.21 -10.83 -58.26
CA LYS A 437 41.31 -9.63 -59.13
C LYS A 437 40.76 -9.88 -60.54
N VAL A 438 40.89 -11.10 -61.04
CA VAL A 438 40.63 -11.44 -62.45
C VAL A 438 39.26 -12.11 -62.64
N ASP A 439 38.86 -12.96 -61.70
CA ASP A 439 37.72 -13.88 -61.86
C ASP A 439 36.52 -13.43 -61.01
N GLU A 440 35.37 -13.22 -61.66
CA GLU A 440 34.14 -12.75 -61.00
C GLU A 440 33.47 -13.84 -60.16
N ASP A 441 33.45 -15.07 -60.64
CA ASP A 441 32.89 -16.21 -59.91
C ASP A 441 33.71 -16.44 -58.64
N MET A 442 35.04 -16.32 -58.73
CA MET A 442 35.91 -16.39 -57.56
C MET A 442 35.52 -15.39 -56.48
N ARG A 443 35.24 -14.12 -56.85
CA ARG A 443 34.79 -13.10 -55.90
C ARG A 443 33.45 -13.45 -55.28
N TYR A 444 32.51 -13.92 -56.09
CA TYR A 444 31.17 -14.30 -55.64
C TYR A 444 31.24 -15.43 -54.59
N TYR A 445 31.92 -16.53 -54.89
CA TYR A 445 31.98 -17.68 -53.97
C TYR A 445 32.81 -17.39 -52.72
N VAL A 446 33.89 -16.61 -52.82
CA VAL A 446 34.67 -16.20 -51.63
C VAL A 446 33.83 -15.31 -50.71
N MET A 447 33.11 -14.32 -51.26
CA MET A 447 32.27 -13.43 -50.46
C MET A 447 31.09 -14.18 -49.84
N ARG A 448 30.45 -15.08 -50.60
CA ARG A 448 29.42 -15.98 -50.07
C ARG A 448 29.94 -16.84 -48.93
N TYR A 449 31.14 -17.41 -49.06
CA TYR A 449 31.75 -18.22 -48.01
C TYR A 449 31.95 -17.42 -46.72
N VAL A 450 32.54 -16.22 -46.85
CA VAL A 450 32.80 -15.32 -45.72
C VAL A 450 31.50 -14.90 -45.05
N ASP A 451 30.50 -14.44 -45.81
CA ASP A 451 29.21 -14.00 -45.27
C ASP A 451 28.46 -15.13 -44.55
N GLN A 452 28.50 -16.35 -45.08
CA GLN A 452 27.84 -17.49 -44.43
C GLN A 452 28.56 -17.92 -43.16
N PHE A 453 29.89 -17.84 -43.13
CA PHE A 453 30.64 -18.13 -41.92
C PHE A 453 30.46 -17.03 -40.86
N ASP A 454 30.39 -15.75 -41.26
CA ASP A 454 30.09 -14.63 -40.35
C ASP A 454 28.72 -14.79 -39.68
N LYS A 455 27.70 -15.23 -40.45
CA LYS A 455 26.39 -15.57 -39.89
C LYS A 455 26.48 -16.70 -38.87
N LEU A 456 27.22 -17.76 -39.17
CA LEU A 456 27.45 -18.87 -38.26
C LEU A 456 28.10 -18.41 -36.95
N LEU A 457 29.11 -17.53 -37.02
CA LEU A 457 29.79 -17.02 -35.83
C LEU A 457 28.90 -16.08 -34.99
N ASN A 458 28.10 -15.24 -35.63
CA ASN A 458 27.16 -14.36 -34.94
C ASN A 458 26.07 -15.17 -34.21
N GLU A 459 25.47 -16.15 -34.88
CA GLU A 459 24.45 -17.02 -34.26
C GLU A 459 25.04 -17.89 -33.14
N ALA A 460 26.30 -18.32 -33.27
CA ALA A 460 27.00 -19.06 -32.22
C ALA A 460 27.22 -18.21 -30.97
N ARG A 461 27.60 -16.94 -31.12
CA ARG A 461 27.84 -16.02 -30.00
C ARG A 461 26.56 -15.74 -29.19
N ASP A 462 25.42 -15.67 -29.88
CA ASP A 462 24.13 -15.39 -29.24
C ASP A 462 23.54 -16.64 -28.54
N SER A 463 23.99 -17.83 -28.93
CA SER A 463 23.44 -19.11 -28.45
C SER A 463 24.35 -19.84 -27.44
N ASP A 464 25.62 -19.43 -27.31
CA ASP A 464 26.61 -20.06 -26.44
C ASP A 464 27.43 -19.03 -25.64
N PRO A 465 27.03 -18.73 -24.38
CA PRO A 465 27.74 -17.80 -23.51
C PRO A 465 29.18 -18.20 -23.17
N GLU A 466 29.52 -19.49 -23.28
CA GLU A 466 30.86 -20.02 -22.95
C GLU A 466 31.82 -20.01 -24.16
N ASN A 467 31.37 -19.54 -25.33
CA ASN A 467 32.14 -19.44 -26.58
C ASN A 467 32.78 -20.77 -27.06
N LEU A 468 32.27 -21.92 -26.60
CA LEU A 468 32.80 -23.24 -26.96
C LEU A 468 32.51 -23.58 -28.43
N LEU A 469 31.30 -23.25 -28.90
CA LEU A 469 30.88 -23.49 -30.28
C LEU A 469 31.64 -22.58 -31.26
N HIS A 470 31.85 -21.32 -30.89
CA HIS A 470 32.67 -20.38 -31.67
C HIS A 470 34.08 -20.93 -31.89
N SER A 471 34.76 -21.37 -30.82
CA SER A 471 36.09 -21.97 -30.90
C SER A 471 36.12 -23.26 -31.74
N THR A 472 35.08 -24.08 -31.61
CA THR A 472 34.94 -25.34 -32.37
C THR A 472 34.83 -25.09 -33.88
N PHE A 473 34.02 -24.11 -34.31
CA PHE A 473 33.89 -23.79 -35.74
C PHE A 473 35.15 -23.13 -36.31
N MET A 474 35.83 -22.27 -35.53
CA MET A 474 37.08 -21.63 -35.95
C MET A 474 38.23 -22.63 -36.13
N THR A 475 38.28 -23.69 -35.33
CA THR A 475 39.32 -24.72 -35.41
C THR A 475 39.04 -25.81 -36.45
N ALA A 476 37.79 -25.92 -36.92
CA ALA A 476 37.40 -26.81 -38.01
C ALA A 476 37.99 -26.38 -39.35
N ASP A 477 38.02 -27.30 -40.32
CA ASP A 477 38.60 -27.03 -41.65
C ASP A 477 37.85 -25.92 -42.40
N VAL A 478 36.55 -25.80 -42.18
CA VAL A 478 35.72 -24.71 -42.70
C VAL A 478 36.12 -23.34 -42.13
N GLY A 479 36.46 -23.28 -40.83
CA GLY A 479 36.93 -22.04 -40.19
C GLY A 479 38.34 -21.66 -40.60
N LYS A 480 39.23 -22.65 -40.76
CA LYS A 480 40.58 -22.39 -41.31
C LYS A 480 40.52 -21.85 -42.74
N LEU A 481 39.60 -22.35 -43.56
CA LEU A 481 39.38 -21.81 -44.90
C LEU A 481 38.81 -20.38 -44.83
N TYR A 482 37.87 -20.11 -43.93
CA TYR A 482 37.37 -18.75 -43.70
C TYR A 482 38.52 -17.76 -43.40
N ILE A 483 39.42 -18.10 -42.47
CA ILE A 483 40.59 -17.28 -42.11
C ILE A 483 41.51 -17.05 -43.33
N LEU A 484 41.72 -18.08 -44.16
CA LEU A 484 42.52 -17.93 -45.37
C LEU A 484 41.87 -16.97 -46.38
N LEU A 485 40.54 -17.05 -46.53
CA LEU A 485 39.77 -16.26 -47.48
C LEU A 485 39.63 -14.80 -47.05
N THR A 486 39.37 -14.51 -45.76
CA THR A 486 39.36 -13.15 -45.22
C THR A 486 40.71 -12.47 -45.40
N ARG A 487 41.80 -13.21 -45.13
CA ARG A 487 43.16 -12.76 -45.40
C ARG A 487 43.40 -12.47 -46.89
N ALA A 488 42.92 -13.33 -47.79
CA ALA A 488 43.05 -13.10 -49.23
C ALA A 488 42.25 -11.89 -49.74
N LEU A 489 41.16 -11.51 -49.04
CA LEU A 489 40.38 -10.29 -49.25
C LEU A 489 41.05 -9.03 -48.67
N GLY A 490 42.17 -9.15 -47.96
CA GLY A 490 42.79 -8.05 -47.24
C GLY A 490 41.98 -7.57 -46.02
N ARG A 491 41.06 -8.41 -45.54
CA ARG A 491 40.33 -8.23 -44.28
C ARG A 491 41.11 -8.95 -43.17
N ASP A 492 42.33 -8.50 -42.90
CA ASP A 492 43.03 -8.89 -41.67
C ASP A 492 42.73 -7.81 -40.60
N GLU A 493 42.19 -8.25 -39.46
CA GLU A 493 42.57 -7.70 -38.15
C GLU A 493 43.87 -8.38 -37.69
#